data_AF-A0A231GVJ0-F1
#
_entry.id   AF-A0A231GVJ0-F1
#
_cell.length_a   1.000
_cell.length_b   1.000
_cell.length_c   1.000
_cell.angle_alpha   90.00
_cell.angle_beta   90.00
_cell.angle_gamma   90.00
#
_symmetry.space_group_name_H-M   'P 1'
#
loop_
_entity.id
_entity.type
_entity.pdbx_description
1 polymer ?
#
loop_
_entity_poly.entity_id
_entity_poly.type
_entity_poly.pdbx_seq_one_letter_code
_entity_poly.pdbx_strand_id
1 'polypeptide(L)'
;MLPEHEEAMRVDFAERAALDRQLDERDMDAATVERVCDRIDAIDDRWDTGPHAKQWRFLGDAYAEWDQRPVAMREHLERLRRQHAAGHDIGMSEVEYRSVEQAGALIDPQLTQQQHQQRPQRSR
;
A
#
# COMPACT_ATOMS: atom_id res chain seq x y z
N MET A 1 6.95 12.15 8.61
CA MET A 1 6.20 12.71 7.47
C MET A 1 5.01 13.49 8.03
N LEU A 2 4.61 14.60 7.40
CA LEU A 2 3.36 15.28 7.80
C LEU A 2 2.15 14.47 7.31
N PRO A 3 1.02 14.45 8.04
CA PRO A 3 -0.14 13.65 7.67
C PRO A 3 -0.65 13.90 6.24
N GLU A 4 -0.65 15.14 5.78
CA GLU A 4 -1.08 15.51 4.42
C GLU A 4 -0.15 14.98 3.33
N HIS A 5 1.16 14.92 3.59
CA HIS A 5 2.11 14.32 2.66
C HIS A 5 1.94 12.80 2.61
N GLU A 6 1.65 12.18 3.75
CA GLU A 6 1.38 10.75 3.79
C GLU A 6 0.10 10.43 3.03
N GLU A 7 -0.98 11.15 3.27
CA GLU A 7 -2.25 10.94 2.56
C GLU A 7 -2.08 11.09 1.05
N ALA A 8 -1.39 12.15 0.60
CA ALA A 8 -1.10 12.35 -0.81
C ALA A 8 -0.29 11.18 -1.40
N MET A 9 0.72 10.68 -0.67
CA MET A 9 1.51 9.53 -1.07
C MET A 9 0.64 8.27 -1.20
N ARG A 10 -0.27 8.04 -0.25
CA ARG A 10 -1.15 6.86 -0.26
C ARG A 10 -2.14 6.90 -1.42
N VAL A 11 -2.73 8.06 -1.72
CA VAL A 11 -3.64 8.25 -2.86
C VAL A 11 -2.91 7.98 -4.17
N ASP A 12 -1.75 8.59 -4.36
CA ASP A 12 -0.93 8.40 -5.57
C ASP A 12 -0.52 6.93 -5.74
N PHE A 13 -0.14 6.25 -4.64
CA PHE A 13 0.22 4.83 -4.72
C PHE A 13 -0.97 3.94 -5.10
N ALA A 14 -2.18 4.25 -4.60
CA ALA A 14 -3.38 3.53 -4.97
C ALA A 14 -3.72 3.71 -6.47
N GLU A 15 -3.49 4.91 -7.03
CA GLU A 15 -3.61 5.18 -8.46
C GLU A 15 -2.57 4.38 -9.26
N ARG A 16 -1.29 4.48 -8.88
CA ARG A 16 -0.19 3.71 -9.48
C ARG A 16 -0.50 2.21 -9.51
N ALA A 17 -0.94 1.63 -8.40
CA ALA A 17 -1.26 0.20 -8.30
C ALA A 17 -2.49 -0.20 -9.14
N ALA A 18 -3.42 0.72 -9.40
CA ALA A 18 -4.54 0.48 -10.30
C ALA A 18 -4.11 0.51 -11.78
N LEU A 19 -3.23 1.44 -12.13
CA LEU A 19 -2.61 1.56 -13.45
C LEU A 19 -1.74 0.34 -13.78
N ASP A 20 -0.93 -0.11 -12.81
CA ASP A 20 -0.10 -1.31 -12.93
C ASP A 20 -0.95 -2.56 -13.23
N ARG A 21 -2.04 -2.76 -12.47
CA ARG A 21 -3.02 -3.84 -12.75
C ARG A 21 -3.72 -3.70 -14.10
N GLN A 22 -3.91 -2.46 -14.58
CA GLN A 22 -4.50 -2.24 -15.90
C GLN A 22 -3.57 -2.77 -17.00
N LEU A 23 -2.24 -2.66 -16.84
CA LEU A 23 -1.27 -3.18 -17.80
C LEU A 23 -1.32 -4.71 -17.95
N ASP A 24 -1.80 -5.42 -16.93
CA ASP A 24 -2.02 -6.87 -16.97
C ASP A 24 -3.30 -7.27 -17.74
N GLU A 25 -4.17 -6.32 -18.07
CA GLU A 25 -5.39 -6.59 -18.85
C GLU A 25 -5.04 -6.96 -20.30
N ARG A 26 -5.71 -8.00 -20.81
CA ARG A 26 -5.55 -8.39 -22.22
C ARG A 26 -6.20 -7.33 -23.12
N ASP A 27 -5.58 -7.09 -24.27
CA ASP A 27 -6.09 -6.28 -25.39
C ASP A 27 -5.98 -4.75 -25.27
N MET A 28 -5.04 -4.24 -24.45
CA MET A 28 -4.68 -2.83 -24.52
C MET A 28 -3.94 -2.48 -25.83
N ASP A 29 -4.35 -1.39 -26.47
CA ASP A 29 -3.60 -0.83 -27.60
C ASP A 29 -2.31 -0.14 -27.12
N ALA A 30 -1.32 -0.07 -28.01
CA ALA A 30 0.01 0.46 -27.67
C ALA A 30 -0.01 1.92 -27.17
N ALA A 31 -0.91 2.77 -27.70
CA ALA A 31 -1.00 4.17 -27.28
C ALA A 31 -1.66 4.31 -25.89
N THR A 32 -2.51 3.35 -25.50
CA THR A 32 -3.04 3.27 -24.14
C THR A 32 -1.99 2.74 -23.17
N VAL A 33 -1.21 1.73 -23.55
CA VAL A 33 -0.07 1.25 -22.75
C VAL A 33 0.94 2.38 -22.49
N GLU A 34 1.34 3.12 -23.53
CA GLU A 34 2.27 4.25 -23.40
C GLU A 34 1.76 5.31 -22.41
N ARG A 35 0.49 5.71 -22.52
CA ARG A 35 -0.11 6.68 -21.59
C ARG A 35 -0.18 6.19 -20.15
N VAL A 36 -0.41 4.90 -19.95
CA VAL A 36 -0.44 4.30 -18.60
C VAL A 36 0.97 4.29 -18.01
N CYS A 37 1.99 3.88 -18.79
CA CYS A 37 3.38 3.92 -18.36
C CYS A 37 3.83 5.35 -18.04
N ASP A 38 3.56 6.33 -18.91
CA ASP A 38 3.88 7.75 -18.66
C ASP A 38 3.26 8.26 -17.35
N ARG A 39 2.04 7.80 -17.03
CA ARG A 39 1.36 8.18 -15.79
C ARG A 39 1.99 7.54 -14.56
N ILE A 40 2.38 6.27 -14.65
CA ILE A 40 3.11 5.58 -13.58
C ILE A 40 4.45 6.28 -13.33
N ASP A 41 5.22 6.55 -14.39
CA ASP A 41 6.52 7.20 -14.32
C ASP A 41 6.41 8.60 -13.69
N ALA A 42 5.41 9.40 -14.08
CA ALA A 42 5.18 10.71 -13.49
C ALA A 42 4.83 10.66 -11.99
N ILE A 43 4.15 9.61 -11.54
CA ILE A 43 3.86 9.39 -10.12
C ILE A 43 5.15 8.97 -9.39
N ASP A 44 5.88 7.99 -9.92
CA ASP A 44 7.11 7.48 -9.31
C ASP A 44 8.17 8.59 -9.20
N ASP A 45 8.42 9.35 -10.26
CA ASP A 45 9.39 10.46 -10.29
C ASP A 45 9.11 11.51 -9.20
N ARG A 46 7.83 11.85 -8.98
CA ARG A 46 7.42 12.82 -7.97
C ARG A 46 7.86 12.40 -6.57
N TRP A 47 7.76 11.12 -6.25
CA TRP A 47 8.03 10.61 -4.91
C TRP A 47 9.48 10.14 -4.72
N ASP A 48 10.07 9.53 -5.74
CA ASP A 48 11.45 9.02 -5.70
C ASP A 48 12.50 10.12 -5.63
N THR A 49 12.23 11.30 -6.21
CA THR A 49 13.13 12.46 -6.14
C THR A 49 12.86 13.36 -4.93
N GLY A 50 11.77 13.10 -4.20
CA GLY A 50 11.28 13.92 -3.10
C GLY A 50 11.88 13.57 -1.72
N PRO A 51 11.55 14.37 -0.68
CA PRO A 51 12.02 14.14 0.68
C PRO A 51 11.47 12.86 1.33
N HIS A 52 10.47 12.22 0.69
CA HIS A 52 9.75 11.05 1.19
C HIS A 52 10.04 9.77 0.37
N ALA A 53 11.07 9.79 -0.48
CA ALA A 53 11.44 8.68 -1.35
C ALA A 53 11.63 7.35 -0.60
N LYS A 54 12.16 7.39 0.63
CA LYS A 54 12.33 6.18 1.45
C LYS A 54 10.99 5.53 1.80
N GLN A 55 9.98 6.32 2.12
CA GLN A 55 8.65 5.82 2.46
C GLN A 55 7.90 5.35 1.22
N TRP A 56 8.08 6.03 0.08
CA TRP A 56 7.57 5.58 -1.21
C TRP A 56 8.12 4.22 -1.60
N ARG A 57 9.46 4.09 -1.57
CA ARG A 57 10.14 2.82 -1.85
C ARG A 57 9.69 1.71 -0.92
N PHE A 58 9.57 1.99 0.38
CA PHE A 58 9.09 1.01 1.34
C PHE A 58 7.68 0.50 0.99
N LEU A 59 6.77 1.41 0.60
CA LEU A 59 5.42 1.03 0.18
C LEU A 59 5.44 0.20 -1.11
N GLY A 60 6.30 0.55 -2.07
CA GLY A 60 6.57 -0.22 -3.28
C GLY A 60 7.05 -1.64 -2.97
N ASP A 61 8.06 -1.76 -2.10
CA ASP A 61 8.61 -3.05 -1.67
C ASP A 61 7.52 -3.89 -0.97
N ALA A 62 6.77 -3.30 -0.03
CA ALA A 62 5.68 -3.99 0.66
C ALA A 62 4.58 -4.46 -0.29
N TYR A 63 4.22 -3.66 -1.31
CA TYR A 63 3.26 -4.04 -2.35
C TYR A 63 3.77 -5.23 -3.18
N ALA A 64 5.03 -5.19 -3.63
CA ALA A 64 5.64 -6.29 -4.36
C ALA A 64 5.70 -7.58 -3.52
N GLU A 65 5.98 -7.49 -2.21
CA GLU A 65 5.94 -8.65 -1.33
C GLU A 65 4.53 -9.22 -1.17
N TRP A 66 3.51 -8.37 -1.10
CA TRP A 66 2.11 -8.79 -1.04
C TRP A 66 1.66 -9.49 -2.32
N ASP A 67 2.04 -8.97 -3.47
CA ASP A 67 1.74 -9.57 -4.78
C ASP A 67 2.41 -10.96 -4.92
N GLN A 68 3.69 -11.05 -4.58
CA GLN A 68 4.47 -12.29 -4.73
C GLN A 68 4.18 -13.34 -3.66
N ARG A 69 3.88 -12.92 -2.42
CA ARG A 69 3.78 -13.78 -1.23
C ARG A 69 2.57 -13.42 -0.34
N PRO A 70 1.33 -13.40 -0.87
CA PRO A 70 0.17 -12.87 -0.16
C PRO A 70 -0.16 -13.63 1.14
N VAL A 71 0.03 -14.95 1.18
CA VAL A 71 -0.22 -15.76 2.39
C VAL A 71 0.76 -15.40 3.50
N ALA A 72 2.06 -15.33 3.19
CA ALA A 72 3.09 -14.98 4.16
C ALA A 72 2.93 -13.55 4.67
N MET A 73 2.58 -12.62 3.78
CA MET A 73 2.32 -11.23 4.15
C MET A 73 1.07 -11.08 5.02
N ARG A 74 0.02 -11.87 4.79
CA ARG A 74 -1.16 -11.92 5.66
C ARG A 74 -0.80 -12.37 7.07
N GLU A 75 -0.06 -13.47 7.19
CA GLU A 75 0.41 -13.96 8.50
C GLU A 75 1.32 -12.95 9.20
N HIS A 76 2.20 -12.29 8.43
CA HIS A 76 3.07 -11.23 8.94
C HIS A 76 2.27 -10.05 9.47
N LEU A 77 1.29 -9.55 8.72
CA LEU A 77 0.45 -8.42 9.13
C LEU A 77 -0.37 -8.76 10.38
N GLU A 78 -0.94 -9.96 10.46
CA GLU A 78 -1.65 -10.42 11.65
C GLU A 78 -0.74 -10.50 12.89
N ARG A 79 0.52 -10.89 12.72
CA ARG A 79 1.51 -10.84 13.79
C ARG A 79 1.79 -9.40 14.23
N LEU A 80 2.00 -8.48 13.27
CA LEU A 80 2.23 -7.06 13.57
C LEU A 80 1.04 -6.45 14.31
N ARG A 81 -0.20 -6.71 13.87
CA ARG A 81 -1.44 -6.25 14.53
C ARG A 81 -1.51 -6.69 15.99
N ARG A 82 -1.23 -7.97 16.27
CA ARG A 82 -1.23 -8.48 17.65
C ARG A 82 -0.16 -7.83 18.52
N GLN A 83 1.05 -7.64 17.99
CA GLN A 83 2.14 -7.01 18.72
C GLN A 83 1.85 -5.52 18.99
N HIS A 84 1.36 -4.79 17.99
CA HIS A 84 0.99 -3.38 18.09
C HIS A 84 -0.14 -3.18 19.10
N ALA A 85 -1.19 -4.01 19.05
CA ALA A 85 -2.30 -3.96 20.01
C ALA A 85 -1.87 -4.28 21.46
N ALA A 86 -0.82 -5.09 21.64
CA ALA A 86 -0.23 -5.39 22.93
C ALA A 86 0.76 -4.29 23.41
N GLY A 87 0.97 -3.23 22.62
CA GLY A 87 1.89 -2.14 22.94
C GLY A 87 3.36 -2.52 22.79
N HIS A 88 3.68 -3.60 22.07
CA HIS A 88 5.06 -3.98 21.78
C HIS A 88 5.64 -3.13 20.65
N ASP A 89 6.94 -2.86 20.76
CA ASP A 89 7.71 -2.32 19.63
C ASP A 89 7.76 -3.37 18.51
N ILE A 90 7.20 -3.01 17.35
CA ILE A 90 7.18 -3.85 16.15
C ILE A 90 8.36 -3.59 15.23
N GLY A 91 9.29 -2.70 15.61
CA GLY A 91 10.47 -2.36 14.81
C GLY A 91 10.13 -1.59 13.53
N MET A 92 8.95 -0.99 13.46
CA MET A 92 8.46 -0.22 12.31
C MET A 92 7.88 1.11 12.78
N SER A 93 8.05 2.14 11.96
CA SER A 93 7.33 3.38 12.14
C SER A 93 5.84 3.22 11.81
N GLU A 94 5.00 4.12 12.34
CA GLU A 94 3.56 4.17 12.04
C GLU A 94 3.25 4.36 10.54
N VAL A 95 4.15 4.97 9.77
CA VAL A 95 3.99 5.13 8.32
C VAL A 95 4.25 3.80 7.60
N GLU A 96 5.33 3.11 7.96
CA GLU A 96 5.67 1.80 7.40
C GLU A 96 4.61 0.75 7.74
N TYR A 97 4.10 0.74 8.98
CA TYR A 97 3.02 -0.15 9.39
C TYR A 97 1.77 0.05 8.53
N ARG A 98 1.31 1.30 8.38
CA ARG A 98 0.18 1.64 7.51
C ARG A 98 0.46 1.37 6.03
N SER A 99 1.71 1.41 5.58
CA SER A 99 2.09 1.00 4.22
C SER A 99 1.93 -0.49 3.99
N VAL A 100 2.28 -1.34 4.95
CA VAL A 100 2.00 -2.79 4.86
C VAL A 100 0.50 -3.07 4.83
N GLU A 101 -0.30 -2.33 5.63
CA GLU A 101 -1.76 -2.45 5.61
C GLU A 101 -2.37 -2.02 4.27
N GLN A 102 -1.96 -0.88 3.72
CA GLN A 102 -2.44 -0.40 2.43
C GLN A 102 -2.06 -1.36 1.30
N ALA A 103 -0.80 -1.81 1.24
CA ALA A 103 -0.34 -2.76 0.24
C ALA A 103 -1.20 -4.04 0.24
N GLY A 104 -1.48 -4.57 1.44
CA GLY A 104 -2.37 -5.71 1.60
C GLY A 104 -3.78 -5.43 1.10
N ALA A 105 -4.35 -4.28 1.46
CA ALA A 105 -5.71 -3.91 1.03
C ALA A 105 -5.86 -3.76 -0.49
N LEU A 106 -4.79 -3.36 -1.20
CA LEU A 106 -4.77 -3.23 -2.66
C LEU A 106 -4.73 -4.59 -3.38
N ILE A 107 -4.06 -5.58 -2.80
CA ILE A 107 -3.94 -6.95 -3.36
C ILE A 107 -5.09 -7.86 -2.91
N ASP A 108 -5.47 -7.77 -1.64
CA ASP A 108 -6.53 -8.56 -1.02
C ASP A 108 -7.58 -7.65 -0.35
N PRO A 109 -8.65 -7.29 -1.09
CA PRO A 109 -9.72 -6.43 -0.58
C PRO A 109 -10.44 -6.97 0.67
N GLN A 110 -10.30 -8.27 0.99
CA GLN A 110 -10.92 -8.87 2.18
C GLN A 110 -10.28 -8.35 3.48
N LEU A 111 -9.03 -7.88 3.43
CA LEU A 111 -8.34 -7.30 4.59
C LEU A 111 -9.00 -6.01 5.09
N THR A 112 -9.57 -5.22 4.18
CA THR A 112 -10.33 -4.00 4.50
C THR A 112 -11.63 -4.33 5.24
N GLN A 113 -12.26 -5.47 4.91
CA GLN A 113 -13.50 -5.91 5.56
C GLN A 113 -13.26 -6.40 7.00
N GLN A 114 -12.12 -7.05 7.24
CA GLN A 114 -11.76 -7.54 8.58
C GLN A 114 -11.47 -6.39 9.56
N GLN A 115 -10.86 -5.29 9.12
CA GLN A 115 -10.65 -4.10 9.97
C GLN A 115 -11.97 -3.46 10.43
N HIS A 116 -13.00 -3.43 9.58
CA HIS A 116 -14.31 -2.88 9.95
C HIS A 116 -15.05 -3.73 10.99
N GLN A 117 -14.82 -5.05 11.01
CA GLN A 117 -15.41 -5.95 12.00
C GLN A 117 -14.70 -5.92 13.36
N GLN A 118 -13.42 -5.52 13.40
CA GLN A 118 -12.62 -5.47 14.63
C GLN A 118 -12.73 -4.16 15.42
N ARG A 119 -13.39 -3.11 14.91
CA ARG A 119 -13.70 -1.92 15.73
C ARG A 119 -14.75 -2.29 16.78
N PRO A 120 -14.43 -2.33 18.09
CA PRO A 120 -15.45 -2.55 19.10
C PRO A 120 -16.46 -1.41 19.01
N GLN A 121 -17.73 -1.74 18.81
CA GLN A 121 -18.80 -0.79 19.05
C GLN A 121 -18.69 -0.39 20.52
N ARG A 122 -18.19 0.82 20.78
CA ARG A 122 -18.30 1.45 22.10
C ARG A 122 -19.79 1.71 22.32
N SER A 123 -20.47 0.72 22.89
CA SER A 123 -21.80 0.86 23.45
C SER A 123 -21.74 1.97 24.49
N ARG A 124 -22.63 2.96 24.32
CA ARG A 124 -22.86 4.05 25.28
C ARG A 124 -23.57 3.54 26.52
#